data_AF-A0A6C0BNQ5-F1
#
_entry.id   AF-A0A6C0BNQ5-F1
#
_cell.length_a   1.000
_cell.length_b   1.000
_cell.length_c   1.000
_cell.angle_alpha   90.00
_cell.angle_beta   90.00
_cell.angle_gamma   90.00
#
_symmetry.space_group_name_H-M   'P 1'
#
loop_
_entity.id
_entity.type
_entity.pdbx_description
1 polymer ?
#
loop_
_entity_poly.entity_id
_entity_poly.type
_entity_poly.pdbx_seq_one_letter_code
_entity_poly.pdbx_strand_id
1 'polypeptide(L)'
;MPRRRSVSSLSSRSSQSSLSVESPTTGRWIVVGGPAYRDLIRMGYTDAQLRRGGMSRRPRPRRRHGARSGFARPTRAQRRMSVSDRGRNRGSRTRGWSKVAPRRGKPRKALKKKCGDKCFLDPKHDAFPICAKLSRSSSSCEIDCRGVQAAKIRAAQWGYTNVKKAADELYRTKCK
;
A
#
# COMPACT_ATOMS: atom_id res chain seq x y z
N MET A 1 -26.13 2.16 60.80
CA MET A 1 -26.20 3.00 59.58
C MET A 1 -26.24 2.10 58.34
N PRO A 2 -27.40 1.96 57.66
CA PRO A 2 -27.57 0.99 56.57
C PRO A 2 -26.98 1.51 55.24
N ARG A 3 -26.29 0.62 54.52
CA ARG A 3 -25.73 0.87 53.18
C ARG A 3 -26.85 0.79 52.13
N ARG A 4 -27.12 1.90 51.44
CA ARG A 4 -28.03 1.97 50.29
C ARG A 4 -27.49 1.11 49.14
N ARG A 5 -28.27 0.13 48.68
CA ARG A 5 -28.02 -0.63 47.45
C ARG A 5 -28.52 0.17 46.25
N SER A 6 -27.63 0.44 45.30
CA SER A 6 -27.98 1.02 44.00
C SER A 6 -28.59 -0.05 43.10
N VAL A 7 -29.81 0.17 42.63
CA VAL A 7 -30.48 -0.65 41.62
C VAL A 7 -29.96 -0.29 40.23
N SER A 8 -29.36 -1.25 39.53
CA SER A 8 -28.93 -1.10 38.14
C SER A 8 -30.13 -1.33 37.22
N SER A 9 -30.52 -0.30 36.48
CA SER A 9 -31.54 -0.37 35.45
C SER A 9 -31.05 -1.20 34.26
N LEU A 10 -31.72 -2.33 34.02
CA LEU A 10 -31.58 -3.14 32.82
C LEU A 10 -32.25 -2.43 31.64
N SER A 11 -31.47 -1.76 30.80
CA SER A 11 -31.95 -1.27 29.51
C SER A 11 -31.98 -2.41 28.49
N SER A 12 -33.19 -2.87 28.20
CA SER A 12 -33.54 -3.81 27.14
C SER A 12 -33.00 -3.34 25.79
N ARG A 13 -31.99 -4.04 25.26
CA ARG A 13 -31.51 -3.83 23.88
C ARG A 13 -32.45 -4.53 22.92
N SER A 14 -33.45 -3.80 22.43
CA SER A 14 -34.25 -4.22 21.29
C SER A 14 -33.34 -4.33 20.06
N SER A 15 -33.16 -5.54 19.55
CA SER A 15 -32.44 -5.86 18.32
C SER A 15 -33.13 -5.21 17.12
N GLN A 16 -32.82 -3.95 16.84
CA GLN A 16 -33.30 -3.28 15.64
C GLN A 16 -32.48 -3.77 14.44
N SER A 17 -33.10 -4.63 13.64
CA SER A 17 -32.64 -4.99 12.30
C SER A 17 -32.40 -3.72 11.50
N SER A 18 -31.14 -3.43 11.19
CA SER A 18 -30.72 -2.21 10.49
C SER A 18 -31.20 -2.26 9.03
N LEU A 19 -32.32 -1.60 8.74
CA LEU A 19 -32.78 -1.37 7.37
C LEU A 19 -31.70 -0.55 6.63
N SER A 20 -31.38 -0.93 5.40
CA SER A 20 -30.40 -0.25 4.54
C SER A 20 -31.06 0.22 3.24
N VAL A 21 -30.68 1.39 2.74
CA VAL A 21 -31.17 2.01 1.48
C VAL A 21 -29.99 2.39 0.59
N GLU A 22 -30.15 2.39 -0.74
CA GLU A 22 -29.08 2.79 -1.67
C GLU A 22 -29.05 4.32 -1.81
N SER A 23 -27.87 4.92 -1.65
CA SER A 23 -27.66 6.35 -1.83
C SER A 23 -27.80 6.72 -3.31
N PRO A 24 -28.65 7.71 -3.69
CA PRO A 24 -28.84 8.10 -5.09
C PRO A 24 -27.60 8.79 -5.68
N THR A 25 -26.76 9.40 -4.83
CA THR A 25 -25.54 10.09 -5.27
C THR A 25 -24.36 9.15 -5.47
N THR A 26 -24.23 8.11 -4.64
CA THR A 26 -23.04 7.25 -4.64
C THR A 26 -23.31 5.80 -5.10
N GLY A 27 -24.56 5.36 -5.16
CA GLY A 27 -24.93 3.97 -5.44
C GLY A 27 -24.47 2.98 -4.36
N ARG A 28 -24.16 3.47 -3.15
CA ARG A 28 -23.75 2.64 -2.01
C ARG A 28 -24.92 2.42 -1.06
N TRP A 29 -25.01 1.22 -0.50
CA TRP A 29 -25.94 0.91 0.57
C TRP A 29 -25.54 1.62 1.86
N ILE A 30 -26.48 2.36 2.44
CA ILE A 30 -26.32 3.13 3.67
C ILE A 30 -27.41 2.71 4.67
N VAL A 31 -27.07 2.74 5.96
CA VAL A 31 -28.00 2.38 7.03
C VAL A 31 -29.02 3.50 7.25
N VAL A 32 -30.31 3.15 7.27
CA VAL A 32 -31.41 4.08 7.54
C VAL A 32 -31.21 4.69 8.94
N GLY A 33 -31.27 6.02 9.03
CA GLY A 33 -31.05 6.76 10.27
C GLY A 33 -29.58 7.08 10.59
N GLY A 34 -28.62 6.54 9.84
CA GLY A 34 -27.19 6.86 9.96
C GLY A 34 -26.82 8.26 9.46
N PRO A 35 -25.57 8.72 9.67
CA PRO A 35 -25.13 10.07 9.30
C PRO A 35 -25.36 10.38 7.80
N ALA A 36 -24.94 9.46 6.92
CA ALA A 36 -25.12 9.59 5.48
C ALA A 36 -26.59 9.66 5.06
N TYR A 37 -27.48 8.96 5.76
CA TYR A 37 -28.92 9.01 5.52
C TYR A 37 -29.50 10.37 5.93
N ARG A 38 -29.10 10.89 7.10
CA ARG A 38 -29.55 12.21 7.59
C ARG A 38 -29.09 13.35 6.70
N ASP A 39 -27.87 13.26 6.16
CA ASP A 39 -27.36 14.27 5.23
C ASP A 39 -28.18 14.29 3.94
N LEU A 40 -28.60 13.13 3.40
CA LEU A 40 -29.50 13.07 2.25
C LEU A 40 -30.86 13.68 2.54
N ILE A 41 -31.45 13.43 3.71
CA ILE A 41 -32.70 14.09 4.14
C ILE A 41 -32.50 15.61 4.20
N ARG A 42 -31.37 16.09 4.75
CA ARG A 42 -31.04 17.53 4.82
C ARG A 42 -30.89 18.17 3.44
N MET A 43 -30.41 17.40 2.45
CA MET A 43 -30.31 17.82 1.05
C MET A 43 -31.65 17.78 0.30
N GLY A 44 -32.75 17.43 0.96
CA GLY A 44 -34.10 17.44 0.39
C GLY A 44 -34.56 16.12 -0.21
N TYR A 45 -33.82 15.03 -0.04
CA TYR A 45 -34.31 13.70 -0.44
C TYR A 45 -35.36 13.20 0.55
N THR A 46 -36.50 12.72 0.06
CA THR A 46 -37.54 12.13 0.92
C THR A 46 -37.24 10.64 1.20
N ASP A 47 -37.65 10.13 2.37
CA ASP A 47 -37.51 8.69 2.72
C ASP A 47 -38.19 7.81 1.64
N ALA A 48 -39.32 8.27 1.11
CA ALA A 48 -40.02 7.56 0.04
C ALA A 48 -39.25 7.51 -1.29
N GLN A 49 -38.35 8.46 -1.58
CA GLN A 49 -37.45 8.42 -2.74
C GLN A 49 -36.27 7.47 -2.50
N LEU A 50 -35.71 7.48 -1.27
CA LEU A 50 -34.59 6.61 -0.89
C LEU A 50 -34.99 5.13 -0.83
N ARG A 51 -36.24 4.83 -0.47
CA ARG A 51 -36.78 3.45 -0.44
C ARG A 51 -37.27 2.94 -1.80
N ARG A 52 -37.65 3.84 -2.72
CA ARG A 52 -38.12 3.49 -4.08
C ARG A 52 -37.00 3.31 -5.11
N GLY A 53 -35.73 3.40 -4.70
CA GLY A 53 -34.54 3.24 -5.54
C GLY A 53 -34.28 1.80 -6.03
N GLY A 54 -35.30 1.14 -6.56
CA GLY A 54 -35.21 -0.12 -7.30
C GLY A 54 -35.55 0.04 -8.77
N MET A 55 -35.46 1.25 -9.33
CA MET A 55 -35.71 1.48 -10.76
C MET A 55 -34.54 0.95 -11.59
N SER A 56 -34.73 -0.27 -12.09
CA SER A 56 -34.23 -0.78 -13.37
C SER A 56 -32.83 -0.32 -13.76
N ARG A 57 -31.80 -0.99 -13.24
CA ARG A 57 -30.58 -1.16 -14.03
C ARG A 57 -30.98 -2.01 -15.25
N ARG A 58 -31.51 -1.38 -16.30
CA ARG A 58 -31.57 -2.01 -17.63
C ARG A 58 -30.18 -2.61 -17.86
N PRO A 59 -30.06 -3.92 -18.13
CA PRO A 59 -28.77 -4.52 -18.42
C PRO A 59 -28.12 -3.68 -19.50
N ARG A 60 -26.99 -3.04 -19.21
CA ARG A 60 -26.22 -2.37 -20.26
C ARG A 60 -25.98 -3.43 -21.33
N PRO A 61 -26.37 -3.21 -22.60
CA PRO A 61 -26.06 -4.16 -23.65
C PRO A 61 -24.55 -4.37 -23.58
N ARG A 62 -24.13 -5.61 -23.31
CA ARG A 62 -22.73 -6.00 -23.35
C ARG A 62 -22.25 -5.54 -24.71
N ARG A 63 -21.43 -4.48 -24.74
CA ARG A 63 -20.64 -4.13 -25.92
C ARG A 63 -19.90 -5.42 -26.25
N ARG A 64 -20.36 -6.12 -27.29
CA ARG A 64 -19.64 -7.24 -27.88
C ARG A 64 -18.33 -6.61 -28.32
N HIS A 65 -17.29 -6.76 -27.49
CA HIS A 65 -15.94 -6.52 -27.94
C HIS A 65 -15.78 -7.41 -29.16
N GLY A 66 -15.73 -6.75 -30.33
CA GLY A 66 -15.52 -7.43 -31.59
C GLY A 66 -14.38 -8.41 -31.41
N ALA A 67 -14.62 -9.64 -31.84
CA ALA A 67 -13.60 -10.66 -31.93
C ALA A 67 -12.47 -10.09 -32.80
N ARG A 68 -11.43 -9.56 -32.16
CA ARG A 68 -10.14 -9.39 -32.82
C ARG A 68 -9.63 -10.79 -33.09
N SER A 69 -9.94 -11.29 -34.28
CA SER A 69 -9.12 -12.25 -34.99
C SER A 69 -7.66 -11.79 -34.89
N GLY A 70 -6.81 -12.61 -34.27
CA GLY A 70 -5.37 -12.29 -34.24
C GLY A 70 -4.54 -12.92 -33.13
N PHE A 71 -5.13 -13.46 -32.06
CA PHE A 71 -4.36 -14.22 -31.07
C PHE A 71 -4.49 -15.71 -31.35
N ALA A 72 -3.78 -16.18 -32.38
CA ALA A 72 -3.52 -17.60 -32.54
C ALA A 72 -2.98 -18.13 -31.21
N ARG A 73 -3.68 -19.11 -30.61
CA ARG A 73 -3.24 -19.72 -29.36
C ARG A 73 -1.87 -20.35 -29.65
N PRO A 74 -0.81 -20.01 -28.90
CA PRO A 74 0.50 -20.59 -29.13
C PRO A 74 0.41 -22.11 -29.02
N THR A 75 1.09 -22.79 -29.93
CA THR A 75 1.07 -24.25 -30.01
C THR A 75 1.56 -24.87 -28.69
N ARG A 76 1.14 -26.11 -28.40
CA ARG A 76 1.55 -26.84 -27.18
C ARG A 76 3.08 -26.93 -27.04
N ALA A 77 3.82 -26.90 -28.16
CA ALA A 77 5.27 -26.81 -28.22
C ALA A 77 5.80 -25.42 -27.78
N GLN A 78 5.20 -24.32 -28.24
CA GLN A 78 5.57 -22.95 -27.82
C GLN A 78 5.28 -22.66 -26.33
N ARG A 79 4.31 -23.38 -25.73
CA ARG A 79 4.02 -23.31 -24.29
C ARG A 79 5.09 -23.96 -23.40
N ARG A 80 6.01 -24.74 -23.96
CA ARG A 80 7.09 -25.44 -23.23
C ARG A 80 8.43 -24.68 -23.23
N MET A 81 8.54 -23.50 -23.83
CA MET A 81 9.69 -22.62 -23.61
C MET A 81 9.56 -21.92 -22.25
N SER A 82 10.27 -22.50 -21.28
CA SER A 82 10.61 -22.05 -19.92
C SER A 82 9.75 -20.91 -19.31
N VAL A 83 8.71 -21.32 -18.56
CA VAL A 83 8.06 -20.45 -17.55
C VAL A 83 9.09 -19.86 -16.56
N SER A 84 10.25 -20.51 -16.43
CA SER A 84 11.38 -20.10 -15.59
C SER A 84 12.19 -18.88 -16.08
N ASP A 85 12.07 -18.44 -17.34
CA ASP A 85 12.85 -17.27 -17.85
C ASP A 85 12.01 -15.98 -17.98
N ARG A 86 10.68 -16.08 -18.14
CA ARG A 86 9.81 -14.89 -18.30
C ARG A 86 9.71 -14.01 -17.04
N GLY A 87 10.28 -14.45 -15.92
CA GLY A 87 10.34 -13.72 -14.65
C GLY A 87 11.74 -13.26 -14.23
N ARG A 88 12.81 -13.71 -14.88
CA ARG A 88 14.20 -13.40 -14.47
C ARG A 88 14.54 -11.90 -14.62
N ASN A 89 13.90 -11.23 -15.57
CA ASN A 89 14.11 -9.80 -15.84
C ASN A 89 13.04 -8.87 -15.23
N ARG A 90 12.06 -9.40 -14.48
CA ARG A 90 11.06 -8.57 -13.75
C ARG A 90 11.46 -8.27 -12.31
N GLY A 91 12.62 -8.77 -11.85
CA GLY A 91 13.15 -8.46 -10.53
C GLY A 91 13.85 -7.11 -10.55
N SER A 92 13.32 -6.11 -9.83
CA SER A 92 14.07 -4.88 -9.60
C SER A 92 15.42 -5.23 -8.95
N ARG A 93 16.50 -4.54 -9.34
CA ARG A 93 17.81 -4.66 -8.68
C ARG A 93 17.77 -4.35 -7.17
N THR A 94 16.65 -3.83 -6.68
CA THR A 94 16.37 -3.54 -5.27
C THR A 94 15.50 -4.61 -4.59
N ARG A 95 15.21 -5.74 -5.25
CA ARG A 95 14.34 -6.78 -4.70
C ARG A 95 14.91 -7.34 -3.40
N GLY A 96 14.05 -7.44 -2.39
CA GLY A 96 14.43 -7.91 -1.05
C GLY A 96 15.10 -6.85 -0.16
N TRP A 97 15.49 -5.69 -0.70
CA TRP A 97 16.13 -4.64 0.08
C TRP A 97 15.27 -4.18 1.25
N SER A 98 13.95 -4.09 1.10
CA SER A 98 13.04 -3.68 2.19
C SER A 98 13.10 -4.55 3.44
N LYS A 99 13.50 -5.83 3.31
CA LYS A 99 13.63 -6.77 4.45
C LYS A 99 14.97 -6.60 5.19
N VAL A 100 16.00 -6.22 4.43
CA VAL A 100 17.39 -6.10 4.88
C VAL A 100 17.70 -4.66 5.34
N ALA A 101 17.07 -3.68 4.74
CA ALA A 101 17.30 -2.26 5.02
C ALA A 101 16.98 -1.90 6.47
N PRO A 102 17.76 -1.01 7.09
CA PRO A 102 17.47 -0.52 8.43
C PRO A 102 16.19 0.34 8.41
N ARG A 103 15.21 -0.07 9.24
CA ARG A 103 13.99 0.71 9.47
C ARG A 103 14.33 2.05 10.13
N ARG A 104 13.47 3.06 9.90
CA ARG A 104 13.64 4.40 10.49
C ARG A 104 13.71 4.34 12.02
N GLY A 105 14.41 5.30 12.63
CA GLY A 105 14.56 5.41 14.08
C GLY A 105 15.75 4.61 14.63
N LYS A 106 15.51 3.79 15.67
CA LYS A 106 16.56 3.09 16.43
C LYS A 106 17.53 2.27 15.55
N PRO A 107 17.10 1.49 14.54
CA PRO A 107 18.02 0.68 13.75
C PRO A 107 19.02 1.50 12.93
N ARG A 108 18.61 2.67 12.41
CA ARG A 108 19.51 3.57 11.67
C ARG A 108 20.49 4.26 12.59
N LYS A 109 20.04 4.73 13.76
CA LYS A 109 20.94 5.30 14.78
C LYS A 109 21.97 4.28 15.26
N ALA A 110 21.56 3.03 15.48
CA ALA A 110 22.48 1.95 15.83
C ALA A 110 23.49 1.66 14.71
N LEU A 111 23.03 1.65 13.45
CA LEU A 111 23.89 1.48 12.28
C LEU A 111 24.90 2.63 12.17
N LYS A 112 24.47 3.88 12.34
CA LYS A 112 25.35 5.05 12.34
C LYS A 112 26.32 5.06 13.51
N LYS A 113 25.90 4.62 14.71
CA LYS A 113 26.81 4.50 15.86
C LYS A 113 27.93 3.49 15.62
N LYS A 114 27.64 2.38 14.95
CA LYS A 114 28.64 1.32 14.68
C LYS A 114 29.47 1.57 13.42
N CYS A 115 28.81 1.98 12.34
CA CYS A 115 29.41 2.12 11.02
C CYS A 115 29.79 3.55 10.69
N GLY A 116 29.29 4.55 11.41
CA GLY A 116 29.47 5.96 11.07
C GLY A 116 28.67 6.37 9.83
N ASP A 117 29.12 7.48 9.23
CA ASP A 117 28.42 8.16 8.15
C ASP A 117 28.58 7.46 6.79
N LYS A 118 29.57 6.57 6.64
CA LYS A 118 29.80 5.80 5.40
C LYS A 118 28.59 4.99 4.92
N CYS A 119 27.67 4.64 5.81
CA CYS A 119 26.48 3.85 5.49
C CYS A 119 25.25 4.67 5.10
N PHE A 120 25.38 6.00 5.05
CA PHE A 120 24.30 6.93 4.72
C PHE A 120 24.79 7.95 3.70
N LEU A 121 24.02 8.15 2.63
CA LEU A 121 24.34 9.23 1.69
C LEU A 121 23.91 10.61 2.20
N ASP A 122 23.07 10.64 3.23
CA ASP A 122 22.72 11.84 3.96
C ASP A 122 22.82 11.57 5.47
N PRO A 123 24.02 11.75 6.04
CA PRO A 123 24.26 11.47 7.45
C PRO A 123 23.56 12.47 8.37
N LYS A 124 23.22 13.68 7.92
CA LYS A 124 22.56 14.69 8.77
C LYS A 124 21.17 14.23 9.22
N HIS A 125 20.45 13.54 8.33
CA HIS A 125 19.08 13.08 8.58
C HIS A 125 18.95 11.56 8.75
N ASP A 126 20.08 10.84 8.86
CA ASP A 126 20.14 9.38 8.84
C ASP A 126 19.31 8.80 7.66
N ALA A 127 19.38 9.47 6.50
CA ALA A 127 18.58 9.17 5.33
C ALA A 127 19.38 8.39 4.29
N PHE A 128 18.66 7.70 3.40
CA PHE A 128 19.25 6.92 2.31
C PHE A 128 20.33 5.91 2.76
N PRO A 129 19.96 4.91 3.58
CA PRO A 129 20.91 3.88 3.99
C PRO A 129 21.35 3.05 2.79
N ILE A 130 22.65 2.82 2.68
CA ILE A 130 23.26 1.97 1.64
C ILE A 130 23.81 0.65 2.20
N CYS A 131 24.02 0.57 3.52
CA CYS A 131 24.39 -0.69 4.20
C CYS A 131 23.14 -1.42 4.73
N ALA A 132 23.28 -2.73 4.87
CA ALA A 132 22.28 -3.59 5.50
C ALA A 132 22.07 -3.22 6.98
N LYS A 133 20.92 -3.61 7.56
CA LYS A 133 20.71 -3.51 9.01
C LYS A 133 21.70 -4.43 9.73
N LEU A 134 22.11 -4.02 10.93
CA LEU A 134 22.91 -4.86 11.82
C LEU A 134 22.13 -6.14 12.17
N SER A 135 22.70 -7.30 11.88
CA SER A 135 22.21 -8.60 12.35
C SER A 135 22.90 -8.98 13.66
N ARG A 136 22.37 -9.98 14.38
CA ARG A 136 23.02 -10.53 15.59
C ARG A 136 24.38 -11.16 15.29
N SER A 137 24.59 -11.65 14.08
CA SER A 137 25.79 -12.39 13.66
C SER A 137 26.67 -11.65 12.65
N SER A 138 26.21 -10.54 12.09
CA SER A 138 27.00 -9.77 11.11
C SER A 138 26.75 -8.28 11.22
N SER A 139 27.84 -7.54 11.44
CA SER A 139 27.90 -6.09 11.35
C SER A 139 28.69 -5.70 10.10
N SER A 140 28.20 -6.10 8.93
CA SER A 140 28.81 -5.69 7.68
C SER A 140 28.45 -4.22 7.45
N CYS A 141 29.35 -3.32 7.82
CA CYS A 141 29.34 -1.91 7.39
C CYS A 141 29.74 -1.77 5.91
N GLU A 142 29.43 -2.79 5.13
CA GLU A 142 29.73 -2.93 3.73
C GLU A 142 28.58 -2.37 2.91
N ILE A 143 28.94 -1.76 1.79
CA ILE A 143 27.98 -1.12 0.91
C ILE A 143 27.27 -2.22 0.12
N ASP A 144 25.94 -2.30 0.27
CA ASP A 144 25.12 -3.22 -0.52
C ASP A 144 24.64 -2.50 -1.79
N CYS A 145 24.94 -3.07 -2.94
CA CYS A 145 24.54 -2.51 -4.23
C CYS A 145 23.04 -2.34 -4.41
N ARG A 146 22.23 -3.19 -3.76
CA ARG A 146 20.77 -3.05 -3.72
C ARG A 146 20.39 -1.80 -2.93
N GLY A 147 21.12 -1.51 -1.86
CA GLY A 147 20.95 -0.32 -1.03
C GLY A 147 21.31 0.96 -1.76
N VAL A 148 22.45 0.99 -2.45
CA VAL A 148 22.85 2.12 -3.30
C VAL A 148 21.81 2.40 -4.37
N GLN A 149 21.34 1.36 -5.07
CA GLN A 149 20.32 1.55 -6.10
C GLN A 149 18.96 1.98 -5.53
N ALA A 150 18.58 1.46 -4.36
CA ALA A 150 17.37 1.90 -3.67
C ALA A 150 17.47 3.36 -3.22
N ALA A 151 18.63 3.78 -2.73
CA ALA A 151 18.92 5.16 -2.37
C ALA A 151 18.81 6.09 -3.59
N LYS A 152 19.42 5.74 -4.73
CA LYS A 152 19.30 6.47 -6.00
C LYS A 152 17.84 6.67 -6.42
N ILE A 153 17.04 5.59 -6.40
CA ILE A 153 15.62 5.64 -6.78
C ILE A 153 14.84 6.56 -5.83
N ARG A 154 15.02 6.41 -4.51
CA ARG A 154 14.32 7.22 -3.51
C ARG A 154 14.73 8.69 -3.57
N ALA A 155 16.01 8.98 -3.75
CA ALA A 155 16.51 10.34 -3.89
C ALA A 155 15.89 11.03 -5.11
N ALA A 156 15.78 10.31 -6.23
CA ALA A 156 15.11 10.82 -7.43
C ALA A 156 13.62 11.08 -7.21
N GLN A 157 12.91 10.18 -6.51
CA GLN A 157 11.49 10.37 -6.18
C GLN A 157 11.22 11.62 -5.36
N TRP A 158 12.17 12.01 -4.50
CA TRP A 158 12.00 13.09 -3.52
C TRP A 158 12.78 14.35 -3.87
N GLY A 159 13.38 14.43 -5.06
CA GLY A 159 14.09 15.63 -5.53
C GLY A 159 15.48 15.86 -4.91
N TYR A 160 16.08 14.90 -4.22
CA TYR A 160 17.43 15.02 -3.67
C TYR A 160 18.49 14.82 -4.76
N THR A 161 18.81 15.88 -5.51
CA THR A 161 19.73 15.84 -6.65
C THR A 161 21.15 15.45 -6.26
N ASN A 162 21.69 16.01 -5.17
CA ASN A 162 23.04 15.73 -4.69
C ASN A 162 23.19 14.26 -4.26
N VAL A 163 22.25 13.75 -3.47
CA VAL A 163 22.22 12.34 -3.03
C VAL A 163 22.08 11.40 -4.22
N LYS A 164 21.26 11.75 -5.22
CA LYS A 164 21.10 10.95 -6.44
C LYS A 164 22.41 10.86 -7.23
N LYS A 165 23.14 11.97 -7.39
CA LYS A 165 24.45 12.01 -8.07
C LYS A 165 25.47 11.16 -7.32
N ALA A 166 25.60 11.37 -6.01
CA ALA A 166 26.49 10.58 -5.16
C ALA A 166 26.17 9.09 -5.22
N ALA A 167 24.88 8.71 -5.15
CA ALA A 167 24.45 7.33 -5.29
C ALA A 167 24.79 6.73 -6.66
N ASP A 168 24.66 7.51 -7.74
CA ASP A 168 24.98 7.04 -9.09
C ASP A 168 26.48 6.80 -9.28
N GLU A 169 27.31 7.70 -8.76
CA GLU A 169 28.77 7.54 -8.75
C GLU A 169 29.20 6.32 -7.93
N LEU A 170 28.66 6.17 -6.72
CA LEU A 170 28.90 5.00 -5.87
C LEU A 170 28.46 3.70 -6.55
N TYR A 171 27.34 3.73 -7.27
CA TYR A 171 26.85 2.56 -8.00
C TYR A 171 27.79 2.19 -9.16
N ARG A 172 28.38 3.18 -9.85
CA ARG A 172 29.33 2.92 -10.95
C ARG A 172 30.66 2.37 -10.47
N THR A 173 31.13 2.78 -9.29
CA THR A 173 32.45 2.40 -8.77
C THR A 173 32.44 1.09 -7.99
N LYS A 174 31.35 0.77 -7.27
CA LYS A 174 31.30 -0.39 -6.36
C LYS A 174 30.41 -1.54 -6.84
N CYS A 175 29.54 -1.31 -7.82
CA CYS A 175 28.44 -2.23 -8.15
C CYS A 175 28.32 -2.59 -9.63
N LYS A 176 29.26 -2.12 -10.44
CA LYS A 176 29.32 -2.34 -11.88
C LYS A 176 30.68 -2.95 -12.22
#